data_AF-A0A9D6MIG2-F1
#
_entry.id   AF-A0A9D6MIG2-F1
#
_cell.length_a   1.000
_cell.length_b   1.000
_cell.length_c   1.000
_cell.angle_alpha   90.00
_cell.angle_beta   90.00
_cell.angle_gamma   90.00
#
_symmetry.space_group_name_H-M   'P 1'
#
loop_
_entity.id
_entity.type
_entity.pdbx_description
1 polymer ?
#
loop_
_entity_poly.entity_id
_entity_poly.type
_entity_poly.pdbx_seq_one_letter_code
_entity_poly.pdbx_strand_id
1 'polypeptide(L)'
;MKYPHIAVVAIVTTTPSAWQLDDASGFEARQVVVQLRLGEMLRGAFRETSGSATIQQFRHRSGRVGDPPSFWSARELAPGKRYAVFAPAEATDLAEAFANPAVAEELIEGVDTVADLKFVIGNAHDSVSQQVSRLKRFLSTPRADQRSRFIAEYLLSLVVAPDGATNADVHQMIGAAHRLNLTEGALRWLLERLWSMVGSGEGSDDTRQALVLLSLRVLAQHSGTAATSLDAVQMDIVENYLPRIVHSNEVQEAIARHMNKLERRKILSVVQRLGQRNDLPAGRQSEMQALTALVKGCCP
;
A
#
# COMPACT_ATOMS: atom_id res chain seq x y z
N MET A 1 11.56 12.21 -2.15
CA MET A 1 11.07 12.05 -0.76
C MET A 1 11.37 13.34 0.03
N LYS A 2 10.34 14.02 0.57
CA LYS A 2 10.43 15.41 1.09
C LYS A 2 10.86 15.54 2.56
N TYR A 3 10.89 14.45 3.31
CA TYR A 3 11.14 14.50 4.76
C TYR A 3 12.64 14.53 5.06
N PRO A 4 13.14 15.53 5.82
CA PRO A 4 14.56 15.66 6.13
C PRO A 4 15.03 14.65 7.18
N HIS A 5 14.14 14.23 8.08
CA HIS A 5 14.43 13.23 9.11
C HIS A 5 13.53 12.02 8.96
N ILE A 6 14.13 10.83 8.90
CA ILE A 6 13.42 9.55 8.87
C ILE A 6 14.12 8.62 9.84
N ALA A 7 13.38 8.09 10.80
CA ALA A 7 13.93 7.27 11.87
C ALA A 7 13.04 6.07 12.18
N VAL A 8 13.67 5.00 12.66
CA VAL A 8 12.99 3.88 13.30
C VAL A 8 13.03 4.09 14.81
N VAL A 9 11.87 4.20 15.43
CA VAL A 9 11.71 4.50 16.86
C VAL A 9 11.02 3.32 17.53
N ALA A 10 11.54 2.89 18.67
CA ALA A 10 10.92 1.88 19.52
C ALA A 10 10.27 2.54 20.74
N ILE A 11 9.06 2.09 21.08
CA ILE A 11 8.42 2.44 22.35
C ILE A 11 8.97 1.52 23.43
N VAL A 12 9.56 2.12 24.47
CA VAL A 12 10.15 1.41 25.61
C VAL A 12 9.12 1.21 26.71
N THR A 13 8.39 2.26 27.05
CA THR A 13 7.29 2.21 28.02
C THR A 13 6.16 3.14 27.60
N THR A 14 4.97 2.89 28.13
CA THR A 14 3.78 3.70 27.89
C THR A 14 3.00 3.91 29.18
N THR A 15 2.56 5.13 29.43
CA THR A 15 1.74 5.50 30.59
C THR A 15 0.51 6.26 30.08
N PRO A 16 -0.59 5.56 29.76
CA PRO A 16 -1.84 6.20 29.34
C PRO A 16 -2.59 6.76 30.55
N SER A 17 -3.09 7.99 30.43
CA SER A 17 -4.08 8.54 31.36
C SER A 17 -5.44 7.88 31.15
N ALA A 18 -6.34 8.05 32.12
CA ALA A 18 -7.75 7.74 31.92
C ALA A 18 -8.32 8.57 30.77
N TRP A 19 -9.30 8.00 30.05
CA TRP A 19 -10.12 8.76 29.12
C TRP A 19 -10.99 9.73 29.90
N GLN A 20 -10.96 11.00 29.49
CA GLN A 20 -11.75 12.07 30.08
C GLN A 20 -12.63 12.70 29.01
N LEU A 21 -13.86 13.00 29.37
CA LEU A 21 -14.77 13.70 28.49
C LEU A 21 -14.33 15.16 28.34
N ASP A 22 -14.19 15.62 27.10
CA ASP A 22 -14.03 17.02 26.79
C ASP A 22 -15.41 17.63 26.48
N ASP A 23 -15.93 18.38 27.45
CA ASP A 23 -17.27 18.95 27.42
C ASP A 23 -17.51 19.91 26.23
N ALA A 24 -16.44 20.49 25.69
CA ALA A 24 -16.54 21.42 24.56
C ALA A 24 -16.67 20.71 23.21
N SER A 25 -16.03 19.54 23.05
CA SER A 25 -15.94 18.84 21.77
C SER A 25 -16.87 17.64 21.67
N GLY A 26 -17.35 17.11 22.79
CA GLY A 26 -18.17 15.89 22.82
C GLY A 26 -17.36 14.60 22.58
N PHE A 27 -16.04 14.70 22.49
CA PHE A 27 -15.11 13.59 22.39
C PHE A 27 -14.53 13.23 23.76
N GLU A 28 -14.01 12.02 23.88
CA GLU A 28 -13.12 11.65 24.97
C GLU A 28 -11.67 11.84 24.52
N ALA A 29 -10.87 12.44 25.37
CA ALA A 29 -9.44 12.60 25.16
C ALA A 29 -8.65 11.86 26.24
N ARG A 30 -7.45 11.41 25.90
CA ARG A 30 -6.44 10.97 26.88
C ARG A 30 -5.06 11.42 26.44
N GLN A 31 -4.14 11.47 27.39
CA GLN A 31 -2.72 11.61 27.13
C GLN A 31 -2.03 10.27 27.30
N VAL A 32 -1.11 9.95 26.40
CA VAL A 32 -0.23 8.79 26.50
C VAL A 32 1.19 9.30 26.54
N VAL A 33 1.83 9.17 27.69
CA VAL A 33 3.27 9.44 27.81
C VAL A 33 4.02 8.20 27.35
N VAL A 34 4.91 8.36 26.37
CA VAL A 34 5.72 7.28 25.81
C VAL A 34 7.20 7.56 26.01
N GLN A 35 7.93 6.57 26.51
CA GLN A 35 9.40 6.59 26.49
C GLN A 35 9.88 5.98 25.18
N LEU A 36 10.77 6.68 24.50
CA LEU A 36 11.21 6.36 23.15
C LEU A 36 12.69 6.03 23.15
N ARG A 37 13.07 5.11 22.28
CA ARG A 37 14.45 4.85 21.92
C ARG A 37 14.60 4.85 20.41
N LEU A 38 15.55 5.63 19.91
CA LEU A 38 15.99 5.58 18.52
C LEU A 38 16.59 4.19 18.26
N GLY A 39 15.95 3.45 17.37
CA GLY A 39 16.48 2.18 16.89
C GLY A 39 17.47 2.40 15.76
N GLU A 40 17.09 3.19 14.76
CA GLU A 40 17.94 3.46 13.60
C GLU A 40 17.60 4.81 12.96
N MET A 41 18.60 5.56 12.53
CA MET A 41 18.41 6.74 11.69
C MET A 41 18.55 6.36 10.21
N LEU A 42 17.49 6.61 9.42
CA LEU A 42 17.49 6.30 7.98
C LEU A 42 17.85 7.52 7.12
N ARG A 43 17.56 8.72 7.61
CA ARG A 43 17.93 10.00 6.97
C ARG A 43 18.00 11.11 8.00
N GLY A 44 18.98 11.99 7.90
CA GLY A 44 19.14 13.14 8.80
C GLY A 44 19.82 12.74 10.11
N ALA A 45 19.60 13.52 11.17
CA ALA A 45 20.05 13.21 12.52
C ALA A 45 19.09 13.79 13.55
N PHE A 46 19.02 13.18 14.73
CA PHE A 46 18.43 13.77 15.93
C PHE A 46 19.51 14.03 16.96
N ARG A 47 19.29 15.04 17.83
CA ARG A 47 20.23 15.36 18.91
C ARG A 47 20.31 14.25 19.96
N GLU A 48 19.19 13.61 20.22
CA GLU A 48 19.04 12.60 21.28
C GLU A 48 18.60 11.25 20.70
N THR A 49 19.12 10.17 21.28
CA THR A 49 18.77 8.79 20.89
C THR A 49 17.66 8.20 21.76
N SER A 50 17.14 8.96 22.73
CA SER A 50 16.03 8.59 23.60
C SER A 50 15.28 9.85 23.98
N GLY A 51 13.99 9.74 24.28
CA GLY A 51 13.19 10.89 24.67
C GLY A 51 11.83 10.46 25.22
N SER A 52 11.10 11.43 25.78
CA SER A 52 9.76 11.24 26.30
C SER A 52 8.79 12.10 25.49
N ALA A 53 7.82 11.48 24.81
CA ALA A 53 6.78 12.20 24.09
C ALA A 53 5.44 12.06 24.79
N THR A 54 4.64 13.12 24.80
CA THR A 54 3.26 13.08 25.27
C THR A 54 2.33 13.16 24.06
N ILE A 55 1.57 12.09 23.84
CA ILE A 55 0.66 11.96 22.71
C ILE A 55 -0.76 12.18 23.16
N GLN A 56 -1.48 13.06 22.49
CA GLN A 56 -2.92 13.20 22.69
C GLN A 56 -3.66 12.23 21.77
N GLN A 57 -4.60 11.49 22.33
CA GLN A 57 -5.49 10.60 21.58
C GLN A 57 -6.94 10.99 21.82
N PHE A 58 -7.76 10.88 20.79
CA PHE A 58 -9.18 11.23 20.80
C PHE A 58 -10.06 10.08 20.34
N ARG A 59 -11.27 9.99 20.89
CA ARG A 59 -12.30 9.06 20.43
C ARG A 59 -13.70 9.60 20.72
N HIS A 60 -14.69 9.07 20.03
CA HIS A 60 -16.09 9.28 20.36
C HIS A 60 -16.45 8.59 21.69
N ARG A 61 -17.50 9.07 22.37
CA ARG A 61 -18.06 8.44 23.59
C ARG A 61 -18.47 6.97 23.39
N SER A 62 -18.79 6.58 22.16
CA SER A 62 -19.05 5.17 21.81
C SER A 62 -17.80 4.29 21.82
N GLY A 63 -16.62 4.86 22.10
CA GLY A 63 -15.31 4.21 22.03
C GLY A 63 -14.71 4.21 20.63
N ARG A 64 -15.45 4.65 19.60
CA ARG A 64 -14.98 4.66 18.21
C ARG A 64 -13.95 5.77 18.00
N VAL A 65 -12.83 5.45 17.36
CA VAL A 65 -11.88 6.46 16.88
C VAL A 65 -12.36 6.99 15.53
N GLY A 66 -12.54 8.31 15.43
CA GLY A 66 -12.93 8.99 14.19
C GLY A 66 -11.74 9.45 13.35
N ASP A 67 -10.54 9.52 13.96
CA ASP A 67 -9.33 9.99 13.28
C ASP A 67 -8.88 9.05 12.16
N PRO A 68 -8.24 9.58 11.10
CA PRO A 68 -7.64 8.76 10.06
C PRO A 68 -6.58 7.78 10.61
N PRO A 69 -6.32 6.64 9.95
CA PRO A 69 -5.33 5.65 10.39
C PRO A 69 -3.88 6.16 10.53
N SER A 70 -3.57 7.32 9.95
CA SER A 70 -2.27 7.97 10.07
C SER A 70 -2.06 8.69 11.41
N PHE A 71 -3.14 8.97 12.15
CA PHE A 71 -3.09 9.68 13.43
C PHE A 71 -2.84 8.72 14.59
N TRP A 72 -2.23 9.23 15.66
CA TRP A 72 -1.93 8.42 16.83
C TRP A 72 -3.18 7.87 17.54
N SER A 73 -4.31 8.56 17.51
CA SER A 73 -5.56 8.06 18.09
C SER A 73 -6.01 6.72 17.50
N ALA A 74 -5.71 6.47 16.23
CA ALA A 74 -6.06 5.24 15.53
C ALA A 74 -5.05 4.10 15.77
N ARG A 75 -4.03 4.33 16.60
CA ARG A 75 -2.90 3.42 16.80
C ARG A 75 -2.76 3.02 18.25
N GLU A 76 -2.44 1.76 18.45
CA GLU A 76 -2.06 1.26 19.75
C GLU A 76 -0.61 1.63 20.03
N LEU A 77 -0.38 2.46 21.05
CA LEU A 77 0.95 2.75 21.56
C LEU A 77 1.23 1.78 22.72
N ALA A 78 2.14 0.83 22.49
CA ALA A 78 2.50 -0.18 23.48
C ALA A 78 4.02 -0.44 23.51
N PRO A 79 4.58 -0.86 24.66
CA PRO A 79 5.98 -1.25 24.77
C PRO A 79 6.37 -2.31 23.74
N GLY A 80 7.58 -2.20 23.17
CA GLY A 80 8.09 -3.11 22.16
C GLY A 80 7.66 -2.80 20.73
N LYS A 81 6.60 -2.02 20.52
CA LYS A 81 6.21 -1.58 19.17
C LYS A 81 7.25 -0.64 18.56
N ARG A 82 7.42 -0.76 17.26
CA ARG A 82 8.38 0.04 16.47
C ARG A 82 7.65 0.79 15.37
N TYR A 83 8.11 2.00 15.09
CA TYR A 83 7.54 2.86 14.07
C TYR A 83 8.63 3.45 13.17
N ALA A 84 8.39 3.52 11.87
CA ALA A 84 9.07 4.46 10.98
C ALA A 84 8.41 5.83 11.12
N VAL A 85 9.18 6.81 11.56
CA VAL A 85 8.76 8.18 11.83
C VAL A 85 9.39 9.12 10.81
N PHE A 86 8.56 9.86 10.09
CA PHE A 86 8.96 10.88 9.13
C PHE A 86 8.70 12.24 9.78
N ALA A 87 9.76 12.91 10.21
CA ALA A 87 9.62 14.16 10.92
C ALA A 87 9.45 15.33 9.93
N PRO A 88 8.71 16.38 10.31
CA PRO A 88 8.74 17.66 9.62
C PRO A 88 10.14 18.31 9.71
N ALA A 89 10.39 19.34 8.90
CA ALA A 89 11.71 19.97 8.83
C ALA A 89 12.13 20.70 10.10
N GLU A 90 11.17 21.09 10.92
CA GLU A 90 11.39 21.86 12.15
C GLU A 90 11.74 20.95 13.33
N ALA A 91 11.46 19.65 13.26
CA ALA A 91 11.68 18.73 14.37
C ALA A 91 13.17 18.47 14.58
N THR A 92 13.69 18.89 15.74
CA THR A 92 15.14 18.77 16.04
C THR A 92 15.48 17.61 16.99
N ASP A 93 14.48 17.08 17.70
CA ASP A 93 14.63 15.96 18.62
C ASP A 93 13.61 14.84 18.38
N LEU A 94 13.88 13.69 18.99
CA LEU A 94 13.12 12.46 18.81
C LEU A 94 11.69 12.56 19.38
N ALA A 95 11.52 13.25 20.50
CA ALA A 95 10.24 13.34 21.19
C ALA A 95 9.25 14.20 20.38
N GLU A 96 9.72 15.34 19.88
CA GLU A 96 8.96 16.22 18.99
C GLU A 96 8.60 15.51 17.69
N ALA A 97 9.59 14.87 17.04
CA ALA A 97 9.40 14.13 15.80
C ALA A 97 8.37 13.00 15.94
N PHE A 98 8.37 12.31 17.09
CA PHE A 98 7.40 11.25 17.38
C PHE A 98 6.03 11.80 17.80
N ALA A 99 5.99 12.94 18.51
CA ALA A 99 4.73 13.55 18.92
C ALA A 99 3.92 14.07 17.72
N ASN A 100 4.60 14.76 16.81
CA ASN A 100 4.00 15.41 15.66
C ASN A 100 4.67 14.96 14.35
N PRO A 101 4.58 13.67 13.99
CA PRO A 101 5.19 13.18 12.77
C PRO A 101 4.39 13.69 11.57
N ALA A 102 5.08 13.96 10.46
CA ALA A 102 4.38 14.17 9.20
C ALA A 102 3.75 12.86 8.70
N VAL A 103 4.44 11.74 8.94
CA VAL A 103 3.94 10.38 8.74
C VAL A 103 4.55 9.48 9.81
N ALA A 104 3.74 8.59 10.38
CA ALA A 104 4.23 7.45 11.14
C ALA A 104 3.76 6.16 10.48
N GLU A 105 4.53 5.09 10.55
CA GLU A 105 4.13 3.75 10.09
C GLU A 105 4.60 2.69 11.10
N GLU A 106 3.70 1.81 11.53
CA GLU A 106 4.08 0.69 12.40
C GLU A 106 4.94 -0.30 11.61
N LEU A 107 6.03 -0.77 12.24
CA LEU A 107 6.87 -1.81 11.67
C LEU A 107 6.28 -3.17 12.04
N ILE A 108 5.61 -3.80 11.08
CA ILE A 108 4.98 -5.11 11.23
C ILE A 108 6.04 -6.20 11.05
N GLU A 109 6.01 -7.22 11.91
CA GLU A 109 6.85 -8.40 11.79
C GLU A 109 6.59 -9.15 10.47
N GLY A 110 7.65 -9.68 9.85
CA GLY A 110 7.56 -10.30 8.52
C GLY A 110 7.40 -9.33 7.36
N VAL A 111 7.45 -8.01 7.61
CA VAL A 111 7.47 -6.96 6.58
C VAL A 111 8.77 -6.18 6.65
N ASP A 112 9.49 -6.15 5.54
CA ASP A 112 10.87 -5.66 5.41
C ASP A 112 10.94 -4.12 5.24
N THR A 113 10.09 -3.41 5.97
CA THR A 113 9.82 -1.97 5.83
C THR A 113 11.09 -1.11 5.94
N VAL A 114 12.01 -1.46 6.83
CA VAL A 114 13.27 -0.72 7.01
C VAL A 114 14.17 -0.88 5.79
N ALA A 115 14.29 -2.10 5.26
CA ALA A 115 15.10 -2.36 4.07
C ALA A 115 14.52 -1.68 2.83
N ASP A 116 13.19 -1.67 2.71
CA ASP A 116 12.47 -0.95 1.66
C ASP A 116 12.73 0.56 1.75
N LEU A 117 12.64 1.16 2.94
CA LEU A 117 12.93 2.58 3.14
C LEU A 117 14.37 2.93 2.81
N LYS A 118 15.33 2.10 3.25
CA LYS A 118 16.75 2.28 2.89
C LYS A 118 16.95 2.27 1.37
N PHE A 119 16.29 1.34 0.69
CA PHE A 119 16.32 1.29 -0.77
C PHE A 119 15.75 2.57 -1.38
N VAL A 120 14.55 3.00 -0.98
CA VAL A 120 13.93 4.20 -1.55
C VAL A 120 14.77 5.45 -1.28
N ILE A 121 15.25 5.63 -0.05
CA ILE A 121 16.08 6.78 0.34
C ILE A 121 17.41 6.78 -0.43
N GLY A 122 18.09 5.64 -0.51
CA GLY A 122 19.39 5.52 -1.15
C GLY A 122 19.39 5.74 -2.66
N ASN A 123 18.24 5.62 -3.32
CA ASN A 123 18.11 5.78 -4.78
C ASN A 123 17.35 7.05 -5.18
N ALA A 124 16.84 7.85 -4.23
CA ALA A 124 15.99 9.01 -4.53
C ALA A 124 16.68 10.12 -5.35
N HIS A 125 18.00 10.11 -5.45
CA HIS A 125 18.82 11.09 -6.16
C HIS A 125 19.40 10.59 -7.49
N ASP A 126 19.22 9.30 -7.80
CA ASP A 126 19.68 8.73 -9.07
C ASP A 126 18.79 9.18 -10.24
N SER A 127 19.25 9.03 -11.48
CA SER A 127 18.37 9.23 -12.65
C SER A 127 17.23 8.22 -12.66
N VAL A 128 16.09 8.54 -13.28
CA VAL A 128 14.92 7.63 -13.35
C VAL A 128 15.33 6.25 -13.90
N SER A 129 16.14 6.23 -14.97
CA SER A 129 16.66 4.98 -15.56
C SER A 129 17.49 4.14 -14.57
N GLN A 130 18.33 4.78 -13.76
CA GLN A 130 19.10 4.11 -12.72
C GLN A 130 18.19 3.59 -11.59
N GLN A 131 17.21 4.40 -11.17
CA GLN A 131 16.21 4.02 -10.17
C GLN A 131 15.44 2.76 -10.60
N VAL A 132 14.93 2.74 -11.84
CA VAL A 132 14.22 1.58 -12.42
C VAL A 132 15.12 0.36 -12.49
N SER A 133 16.36 0.52 -12.97
CA SER A 133 17.31 -0.59 -13.08
C SER A 133 17.64 -1.21 -11.71
N ARG A 134 17.84 -0.38 -10.68
CA ARG A 134 18.10 -0.83 -9.32
C ARG A 134 16.87 -1.44 -8.67
N LEU A 135 15.69 -0.89 -8.93
CA LEU A 135 14.42 -1.43 -8.43
C LEU A 135 14.16 -2.82 -9.01
N LYS A 136 14.39 -3.02 -10.31
CA LYS A 136 14.30 -4.34 -10.94
C LYS A 136 15.18 -5.37 -10.23
N ARG A 137 16.42 -5.02 -9.92
CA ARG A 137 17.36 -5.90 -9.19
C ARG A 137 16.91 -6.16 -7.76
N PHE A 138 16.47 -5.12 -7.07
CA PHE A 138 15.98 -5.19 -5.69
C PHE A 138 14.75 -6.09 -5.57
N LEU A 139 13.83 -5.99 -6.52
CA LEU A 139 12.61 -6.80 -6.61
C LEU A 139 12.86 -8.24 -7.07
N SER A 140 13.91 -8.47 -7.86
CA SER A 140 14.28 -9.82 -8.33
C SER A 140 15.00 -10.66 -7.27
N THR A 141 15.44 -10.05 -6.17
CA THR A 141 16.11 -10.75 -5.09
C THR A 141 15.07 -11.48 -4.23
N PRO A 142 15.09 -12.83 -4.15
CA PRO A 142 14.16 -13.57 -3.31
C PRO A 142 14.27 -13.13 -1.84
N ARG A 143 13.12 -12.94 -1.19
CA ARG A 143 13.04 -12.62 0.24
C ARG A 143 11.97 -13.44 0.92
N ALA A 144 12.20 -13.78 2.18
CA ALA A 144 11.19 -14.39 3.04
C ALA A 144 10.11 -13.36 3.40
N ASP A 145 10.56 -12.13 3.73
CA ASP A 145 9.69 -11.06 4.21
C ASP A 145 8.95 -10.33 3.08
N GLN A 146 7.77 -9.84 3.41
CA GLN A 146 6.92 -9.06 2.53
C GLN A 146 7.46 -7.63 2.35
N ARG A 147 7.10 -7.01 1.23
CA ARG A 147 7.43 -5.63 0.87
C ARG A 147 6.34 -4.68 1.33
N SER A 148 6.77 -3.60 1.97
CA SER A 148 5.92 -2.56 2.54
C SER A 148 5.30 -1.65 1.48
N ARG A 149 4.37 -0.79 1.92
CA ARG A 149 3.75 0.24 1.06
C ARG A 149 4.75 1.21 0.44
N PHE A 150 5.93 1.38 1.03
CA PHE A 150 6.94 2.33 0.52
C PHE A 150 7.50 1.90 -0.83
N ILE A 151 7.54 0.60 -1.13
CA ILE A 151 7.90 0.12 -2.48
C ILE A 151 6.77 0.38 -3.47
N ALA A 152 5.51 0.23 -3.05
CA ALA A 152 4.35 0.58 -3.88
C ALA A 152 4.31 2.09 -4.18
N GLU A 153 4.52 2.94 -3.18
CA GLU A 153 4.68 4.39 -3.32
C GLU A 153 5.83 4.74 -4.27
N TYR A 154 6.96 4.06 -4.13
CA TYR A 154 8.13 4.30 -4.97
C TYR A 154 7.89 3.90 -6.43
N LEU A 155 7.30 2.72 -6.68
CA LEU A 155 6.87 2.30 -8.02
C LEU A 155 5.97 3.36 -8.67
N LEU A 156 4.96 3.84 -7.93
CA LEU A 156 4.04 4.85 -8.45
C LEU A 156 4.73 6.19 -8.71
N SER A 157 5.68 6.59 -7.86
CA SER A 157 6.46 7.82 -8.07
C SER A 157 7.29 7.78 -9.36
N LEU A 158 7.73 6.59 -9.78
CA LEU A 158 8.44 6.40 -11.04
C LEU A 158 7.51 6.42 -12.25
N VAL A 159 6.23 6.03 -12.11
CA VAL A 159 5.23 6.12 -13.19
C VAL A 159 4.97 7.56 -13.60
N VAL A 160 4.89 8.47 -12.62
CA VAL A 160 4.61 9.90 -12.85
C VAL A 160 5.87 10.71 -13.16
N ALA A 161 7.03 10.07 -13.24
CA ALA A 161 8.26 10.75 -13.60
C ALA A 161 8.24 11.17 -15.08
N PRO A 162 8.76 12.35 -15.43
CA PRO A 162 8.67 12.90 -16.79
C PRO A 162 9.52 12.16 -17.86
N ASP A 163 10.27 11.13 -17.49
CA ASP A 163 11.14 10.36 -18.39
C ASP A 163 10.38 9.16 -19.01
N GLY A 164 9.80 9.37 -20.19
CA GLY A 164 8.86 8.44 -20.82
C GLY A 164 9.41 7.07 -21.22
N ALA A 165 10.70 6.92 -21.53
CA ALA A 165 11.27 5.63 -21.94
C ALA A 165 11.38 4.63 -20.78
N THR A 166 11.54 5.13 -19.56
CA THR A 166 11.64 4.32 -18.34
C THR A 166 10.30 3.89 -17.77
N ASN A 167 9.20 4.47 -18.28
CA ASN A 167 7.86 4.22 -17.76
C ASN A 167 7.33 2.82 -18.14
N ALA A 168 7.66 2.30 -19.33
CA ALA A 168 7.17 0.98 -19.76
C ALA A 168 7.63 -0.17 -18.83
N ASP A 169 8.91 -0.15 -18.41
CA ASP A 169 9.45 -1.14 -17.46
C ASP A 169 8.75 -1.04 -16.09
N VAL A 170 8.47 0.17 -15.61
CA VAL A 170 7.77 0.39 -14.33
C VAL A 170 6.32 -0.11 -14.42
N HIS A 171 5.61 0.19 -15.50
CA HIS A 171 4.26 -0.32 -15.74
C HIS A 171 4.24 -1.85 -15.82
N GLN A 172 5.26 -2.46 -16.43
CA GLN A 172 5.41 -3.92 -16.44
C GLN A 172 5.62 -4.47 -15.02
N MET A 173 6.47 -3.83 -14.20
CA MET A 173 6.66 -4.22 -12.80
C MET A 173 5.37 -4.11 -11.99
N ILE A 174 4.60 -3.03 -12.18
CA ILE A 174 3.30 -2.82 -11.53
C ILE A 174 2.29 -3.88 -11.98
N GLY A 175 2.18 -4.14 -13.29
CA GLY A 175 1.31 -5.21 -13.79
C GLY A 175 1.71 -6.58 -13.24
N ALA A 176 2.98 -6.78 -12.88
CA ALA A 176 3.49 -7.98 -12.24
C ALA A 176 3.55 -7.90 -10.70
N ALA A 177 2.98 -6.86 -10.07
CA ALA A 177 3.21 -6.56 -8.65
C ALA A 177 2.74 -7.66 -7.68
N HIS A 178 1.78 -8.48 -8.09
CA HIS A 178 1.37 -9.69 -7.38
C HIS A 178 2.55 -10.65 -7.07
N ARG A 179 3.63 -10.63 -7.88
CA ARG A 179 4.83 -11.46 -7.68
C ARG A 179 5.91 -10.78 -6.84
N LEU A 180 5.72 -9.52 -6.47
CA LEU A 180 6.73 -8.71 -5.77
C LEU A 180 6.71 -8.91 -4.24
N ASN A 181 5.93 -9.88 -3.75
CA ASN A 181 5.73 -10.15 -2.32
C ASN A 181 5.29 -8.91 -1.53
N LEU A 182 4.50 -8.01 -2.14
CA LEU A 182 3.93 -6.85 -1.44
C LEU A 182 2.92 -7.31 -0.37
N THR A 183 2.83 -6.58 0.74
CA THR A 183 1.75 -6.78 1.72
C THR A 183 0.39 -6.50 1.08
N GLU A 184 -0.68 -7.07 1.64
CA GLU A 184 -2.06 -6.81 1.18
C GLU A 184 -2.37 -5.31 1.20
N GLY A 185 -1.99 -4.61 2.28
CA GLY A 185 -2.15 -3.16 2.40
C GLY A 185 -1.37 -2.37 1.34
N ALA A 186 -0.17 -2.80 0.97
CA ALA A 186 0.62 -2.17 -0.09
C ALA A 186 -0.01 -2.37 -1.48
N LEU A 187 -0.53 -3.58 -1.76
CA LEU A 187 -1.25 -3.88 -2.99
C LEU A 187 -2.53 -3.06 -3.11
N ARG A 188 -3.32 -3.00 -2.04
CA ARG A 188 -4.54 -2.20 -1.97
C ARG A 188 -4.25 -0.73 -2.25
N TRP A 189 -3.26 -0.17 -1.54
CA TRP A 189 -2.86 1.22 -1.74
C TRP A 189 -2.44 1.49 -3.19
N LEU A 190 -1.68 0.57 -3.80
CA LEU A 190 -1.24 0.72 -5.20
C LEU A 190 -2.43 0.71 -6.17
N LEU A 191 -3.39 -0.19 -5.98
CA LEU A 191 -4.63 -0.27 -6.78
C LEU A 191 -5.47 0.99 -6.66
N GLU A 192 -5.74 1.44 -5.43
CA GLU A 192 -6.52 2.66 -5.15
C GLU A 192 -5.88 3.89 -5.82
N ARG A 193 -4.55 3.99 -5.79
CA ARG A 193 -3.83 5.13 -6.38
C ARG A 193 -3.79 5.10 -7.90
N LEU A 194 -3.49 3.96 -8.51
CA LEU A 194 -3.55 3.81 -9.96
C LEU A 194 -4.96 4.13 -10.47
N TRP A 195 -5.97 3.66 -9.75
CA TRP A 195 -7.36 3.97 -10.06
C TRP A 195 -7.68 5.46 -9.97
N SER A 196 -7.27 6.12 -8.89
CA SER A 196 -7.46 7.56 -8.73
C SER A 196 -6.85 8.31 -9.92
N MET A 197 -5.64 7.95 -10.35
CA MET A 197 -4.97 8.57 -11.49
C MET A 197 -5.70 8.33 -12.82
N VAL A 198 -6.20 7.12 -13.05
CA VAL A 198 -6.98 6.81 -14.25
C VAL A 198 -8.31 7.57 -14.24
N GLY A 199 -8.98 7.63 -13.09
CA GLY A 199 -10.27 8.30 -12.92
C GLY A 199 -10.20 9.83 -13.01
N SER A 200 -9.07 10.43 -12.63
CA SER A 200 -8.81 11.88 -12.79
C SER A 200 -8.38 12.27 -14.21
N GLY A 201 -8.11 11.30 -15.09
CA GLY A 201 -7.56 11.55 -16.43
C GLY A 201 -6.05 11.82 -16.44
N GLU A 202 -5.37 11.71 -15.30
CA GLU A 202 -3.92 11.88 -15.18
C GLU A 202 -3.13 10.63 -15.60
N GLY A 203 -3.80 9.48 -15.69
CA GLY A 203 -3.20 8.20 -16.08
C GLY A 203 -3.01 8.04 -17.59
N SER A 204 -1.81 7.63 -17.99
CA SER A 204 -1.49 7.19 -19.36
C SER A 204 -2.20 5.87 -19.71
N ASP A 205 -2.19 5.49 -20.99
CA ASP A 205 -2.72 4.18 -21.42
C ASP A 205 -1.94 3.02 -20.79
N ASP A 206 -0.61 3.16 -20.63
CA ASP A 206 0.22 2.19 -19.90
C ASP A 206 -0.20 2.08 -18.42
N THR A 207 -0.63 3.18 -17.80
CA THR A 207 -1.14 3.19 -16.42
C THR A 207 -2.46 2.43 -16.32
N ARG A 208 -3.38 2.64 -17.27
CA ARG A 208 -4.63 1.86 -17.35
C ARG A 208 -4.34 0.39 -17.54
N GLN A 209 -3.41 0.06 -18.43
CA GLN A 209 -3.00 -1.31 -18.69
C GLN A 209 -2.38 -1.97 -17.46
N ALA A 210 -1.48 -1.28 -16.76
CA ALA A 210 -0.86 -1.79 -15.54
C ALA A 210 -1.89 -2.06 -14.43
N LEU A 211 -2.88 -1.16 -14.27
CA LEU A 211 -4.01 -1.35 -13.36
C LEU A 211 -4.79 -2.62 -13.72
N VAL A 212 -5.21 -2.78 -14.98
CA VAL A 212 -5.97 -3.95 -15.45
C VAL A 212 -5.20 -5.25 -15.18
N LEU A 213 -3.92 -5.30 -15.57
CA LEU A 213 -3.09 -6.48 -15.38
C LEU A 213 -2.92 -6.81 -13.89
N LEU A 214 -2.69 -5.79 -13.04
CA LEU A 214 -2.57 -5.97 -11.60
C LEU A 214 -3.86 -6.52 -11.00
N SER A 215 -5.02 -5.92 -11.30
CA SER A 215 -6.33 -6.36 -10.81
C SER A 215 -6.62 -7.82 -11.17
N LEU A 216 -6.42 -8.20 -12.44
CA LEU A 216 -6.66 -9.58 -12.89
C LEU A 216 -5.72 -10.59 -12.22
N ARG A 217 -4.46 -10.21 -12.00
CA ARG A 217 -3.47 -11.09 -11.37
C ARG A 217 -3.69 -11.25 -9.86
N VAL A 218 -4.10 -10.18 -9.17
CA VAL A 218 -4.48 -10.22 -7.74
C VAL A 218 -5.72 -11.09 -7.54
N LEU A 219 -6.75 -10.95 -8.39
CA LEU A 219 -7.91 -11.85 -8.38
C LEU A 219 -7.49 -13.32 -8.51
N ALA A 220 -6.50 -13.62 -9.35
CA ALA A 220 -6.02 -14.98 -9.60
C ALA A 220 -5.02 -15.51 -8.55
N GLN A 221 -4.62 -14.74 -7.54
CA GLN A 221 -3.52 -15.11 -6.65
C GLN A 221 -3.93 -16.12 -5.56
N HIS A 222 -5.10 -15.96 -4.93
CA HIS A 222 -5.53 -16.77 -3.76
C HIS A 222 -6.51 -17.91 -4.07
N SER A 223 -6.81 -18.17 -5.33
CA SER A 223 -7.84 -19.13 -5.74
C SER A 223 -7.39 -20.60 -5.72
N GLY A 224 -6.16 -20.87 -5.23
CA GLY A 224 -5.57 -22.20 -5.10
C GLY A 224 -5.91 -22.91 -3.78
N THR A 225 -6.37 -22.18 -2.76
CA THR A 225 -6.93 -22.78 -1.54
C THR A 225 -8.44 -22.91 -1.72
N ALA A 226 -9.07 -23.86 -1.04
CA ALA A 226 -10.53 -24.02 -0.99
C ALA A 226 -11.23 -22.84 -0.26
N ALA A 227 -10.64 -21.65 -0.30
CA ALA A 227 -11.16 -20.44 0.30
C ALA A 227 -12.53 -20.13 -0.30
N THR A 228 -13.53 -20.25 0.55
CA THR A 228 -14.93 -19.97 0.25
C THR A 228 -15.22 -18.48 0.22
N SER A 229 -14.30 -17.60 0.62
CA SER A 229 -14.46 -16.13 0.66
C SER A 229 -13.37 -15.40 -0.12
N LEU A 230 -13.73 -14.26 -0.70
CA LEU A 230 -12.77 -13.29 -1.25
C LEU A 230 -12.06 -12.55 -0.10
N ASP A 231 -10.78 -12.24 -0.27
CA ASP A 231 -10.10 -11.30 0.63
C ASP A 231 -10.57 -9.85 0.38
N ALA A 232 -10.17 -8.91 1.25
CA ALA A 232 -10.66 -7.54 1.18
C ALA A 232 -10.25 -6.83 -0.12
N VAL A 233 -9.05 -7.10 -0.63
CA VAL A 233 -8.54 -6.50 -1.88
C VAL A 233 -9.24 -7.10 -3.09
N GLN A 234 -9.50 -8.40 -3.08
CA GLN A 234 -10.26 -9.06 -4.14
C GLN A 234 -11.70 -8.57 -4.17
N MET A 235 -12.35 -8.44 -3.00
CA MET A 235 -13.69 -7.87 -2.93
C MET A 235 -13.70 -6.43 -3.48
N ASP A 236 -12.71 -5.62 -3.09
CA ASP A 236 -12.55 -4.27 -3.62
C ASP A 236 -12.43 -4.28 -5.15
N ILE A 237 -11.62 -5.17 -5.73
CA ILE A 237 -11.49 -5.37 -7.19
C ILE A 237 -12.85 -5.68 -7.83
N VAL A 238 -13.58 -6.65 -7.29
CA VAL A 238 -14.89 -7.05 -7.82
C VAL A 238 -15.90 -5.92 -7.73
N GLU A 239 -15.93 -5.20 -6.62
CA GLU A 239 -16.93 -4.16 -6.37
C GLU A 239 -16.64 -2.88 -7.12
N ASN A 240 -15.38 -2.46 -7.22
CA ASN A 240 -15.07 -1.10 -7.63
C ASN A 240 -14.39 -1.02 -9.01
N TYR A 241 -13.67 -2.07 -9.43
CA TYR A 241 -12.79 -2.00 -10.61
C TYR A 241 -13.32 -2.86 -11.76
N LEU A 242 -13.86 -4.04 -11.47
CA LEU A 242 -14.42 -4.96 -12.47
C LEU A 242 -15.37 -4.31 -13.49
N PRO A 243 -16.39 -3.49 -13.11
CA PRO A 243 -17.28 -2.88 -14.10
C PRO A 243 -16.52 -2.07 -15.15
N ARG A 244 -15.46 -1.36 -14.76
CA ARG A 244 -14.68 -0.54 -15.70
C ARG A 244 -13.70 -1.37 -16.53
N ILE A 245 -13.14 -2.44 -15.95
CA ILE A 245 -12.29 -3.39 -16.66
C ILE A 245 -13.09 -4.05 -17.80
N VAL A 246 -14.33 -4.45 -17.56
CA VAL A 246 -15.14 -5.18 -18.54
C VAL A 246 -15.57 -4.32 -19.73
N HIS A 247 -15.71 -3.00 -19.55
CA HIS A 247 -16.18 -2.10 -20.60
C HIS A 247 -15.06 -1.38 -21.37
N SER A 248 -13.80 -1.70 -21.09
CA SER A 248 -12.64 -1.04 -21.71
C SER A 248 -12.02 -1.91 -22.81
N ASN A 249 -11.90 -1.37 -24.02
CA ASN A 249 -11.25 -2.05 -25.16
C ASN A 249 -9.76 -2.33 -24.88
N GLU A 250 -9.15 -1.45 -24.09
CA GLU A 250 -7.76 -1.53 -23.64
C GLU A 250 -7.50 -2.80 -22.83
N VAL A 251 -8.52 -3.35 -22.15
CA VAL A 251 -8.42 -4.61 -21.41
C VAL A 251 -8.20 -5.79 -22.34
N GLN A 252 -8.90 -5.84 -23.49
CA GLN A 252 -8.70 -6.90 -24.48
C GLN A 252 -7.27 -6.87 -25.01
N GLU A 253 -6.78 -5.68 -25.36
CA GLU A 253 -5.40 -5.51 -25.84
C GLU A 253 -4.38 -5.91 -24.77
N ALA A 254 -4.60 -5.50 -23.52
CA ALA A 254 -3.72 -5.83 -22.41
C ALA A 254 -3.64 -7.34 -22.14
N ILE A 255 -4.79 -8.02 -22.13
CA ILE A 255 -4.86 -9.48 -21.96
C ILE A 255 -4.19 -10.20 -23.13
N ALA A 256 -4.43 -9.73 -24.36
CA ALA A 256 -3.85 -10.36 -25.55
C ALA A 256 -2.33 -10.21 -25.63
N ARG A 257 -1.79 -9.01 -25.32
CA ARG A 257 -0.37 -8.69 -25.44
C ARG A 257 0.49 -9.18 -24.27
N HIS A 258 -0.01 -9.12 -23.02
CA HIS A 258 0.85 -9.26 -21.83
C HIS A 258 0.56 -10.49 -20.96
N MET A 259 -0.46 -11.28 -21.29
CA MET A 259 -0.78 -12.50 -20.55
C MET A 259 -0.47 -13.74 -21.39
N ASN A 260 0.36 -14.61 -20.83
CA ASN A 260 0.63 -15.89 -21.49
C ASN A 260 -0.57 -16.86 -21.37
N LYS A 261 -0.56 -17.96 -22.13
CA LYS A 261 -1.65 -18.95 -22.16
C LYS A 261 -1.96 -19.55 -20.78
N LEU A 262 -0.94 -19.76 -19.94
CA LEU A 262 -1.11 -20.32 -18.60
C LEU A 262 -1.79 -19.32 -17.66
N GLU A 263 -1.34 -18.06 -17.66
CA GLU A 263 -1.94 -16.98 -16.87
C GLU A 263 -3.41 -16.76 -17.26
N ARG A 264 -3.72 -16.71 -18.56
CA ARG A 264 -5.08 -16.57 -19.05
C ARG A 264 -5.99 -17.71 -18.61
N ARG A 265 -5.51 -18.96 -18.68
CA ARG A 265 -6.25 -20.14 -18.16
C ARG A 265 -6.49 -20.04 -16.66
N LYS A 266 -5.49 -19.60 -15.88
CA LYS A 266 -5.63 -19.41 -14.44
C LYS A 266 -6.71 -18.37 -14.14
N ILE A 267 -6.61 -17.18 -14.72
CA ILE A 267 -7.59 -16.11 -14.54
C ILE A 267 -8.98 -16.55 -14.99
N LEU A 268 -9.08 -17.20 -16.15
CA LEU A 268 -10.35 -17.72 -16.65
C LEU A 268 -11.02 -18.67 -15.66
N SER A 269 -10.27 -19.63 -15.11
CA SER A 269 -10.78 -20.57 -14.11
C SER A 269 -11.31 -19.84 -12.87
N VAL A 270 -10.62 -18.79 -12.45
CA VAL A 270 -10.97 -18.01 -11.26
C VAL A 270 -12.21 -17.17 -11.49
N VAL A 271 -12.24 -16.40 -12.58
CA VAL A 271 -13.38 -15.55 -12.94
C VAL A 271 -14.64 -16.39 -13.16
N GLN A 272 -14.53 -17.57 -13.79
CA GLN A 272 -15.65 -18.51 -13.92
C GLN A 272 -16.17 -19.00 -12.57
N ARG A 273 -15.26 -19.38 -11.66
CA ARG A 273 -15.64 -19.81 -10.31
C ARG A 273 -16.30 -18.69 -9.53
N LEU A 274 -15.76 -17.47 -9.60
CA LEU A 274 -16.34 -16.30 -8.94
C LEU A 274 -17.72 -15.96 -9.53
N GLY A 275 -17.88 -16.01 -10.85
CA GLY A 275 -19.16 -15.77 -11.51
C GLY A 275 -20.27 -16.78 -11.17
N GLN A 276 -19.92 -17.92 -10.58
CA GLN A 276 -20.89 -18.92 -10.07
C GLN A 276 -21.26 -18.71 -8.60
N ARG A 277 -20.64 -17.74 -7.91
CA ARG A 277 -20.94 -17.47 -6.50
C ARG A 277 -22.22 -16.65 -6.37
N ASN A 278 -23.04 -17.02 -5.38
CA ASN A 278 -24.30 -16.32 -5.06
C ASN A 278 -24.12 -15.16 -4.08
N ASP A 279 -22.94 -14.99 -3.49
CA ASP A 279 -22.63 -13.94 -2.52
C ASP A 279 -21.95 -12.71 -3.15
N LEU A 280 -21.90 -12.65 -4.49
CA LEU A 280 -21.43 -11.45 -5.16
C LEU A 280 -22.49 -10.34 -5.09
N PRO A 281 -22.07 -9.07 -5.02
CA PRO A 281 -22.98 -7.93 -5.11
C PRO A 281 -23.81 -7.94 -6.41
N ALA A 282 -24.99 -7.31 -6.37
CA ALA A 282 -25.90 -7.27 -7.51
C ALA A 282 -25.22 -6.72 -8.77
N GLY A 283 -25.43 -7.37 -9.93
CA GLY A 283 -24.81 -7.01 -11.21
C GLY A 283 -23.38 -7.52 -11.42
N ARG A 284 -22.67 -7.98 -10.37
CA ARG A 284 -21.29 -8.48 -10.51
C ARG A 284 -21.20 -9.84 -11.19
N GLN A 285 -22.24 -10.67 -11.10
CA GLN A 285 -22.28 -11.94 -11.84
C GLN A 285 -22.24 -11.73 -13.37
N SER A 286 -23.03 -10.78 -13.90
CA SER A 286 -23.01 -10.47 -15.35
C SER A 286 -21.67 -9.89 -15.80
N GLU A 287 -21.03 -9.07 -14.96
CA GLU A 287 -19.70 -8.54 -15.26
C GLU A 287 -18.62 -9.61 -15.21
N MET A 288 -18.69 -10.57 -14.29
CA MET A 288 -17.80 -11.74 -14.28
C MET A 288 -17.99 -12.62 -15.52
N GLN A 289 -19.23 -12.77 -16.00
CA GLN A 289 -19.52 -13.48 -17.26
C GLN A 289 -18.95 -12.73 -18.47
N ALA A 290 -19.08 -11.42 -18.51
CA ALA A 290 -18.48 -10.59 -19.55
C ALA A 290 -16.94 -10.64 -19.50
N LEU A 291 -16.32 -10.56 -18.32
CA LEU A 291 -14.88 -10.76 -18.16
C LEU A 291 -14.44 -12.16 -18.62
N THR A 292 -15.24 -13.19 -18.32
CA THR A 292 -15.01 -14.56 -18.81
C THR A 292 -14.98 -14.60 -20.34
N ALA A 293 -15.95 -13.94 -21.00
CA ALA A 293 -16.01 -13.86 -22.46
C ALA A 293 -14.79 -13.12 -23.04
N LEU A 294 -14.37 -12.01 -22.43
CA LEU A 294 -13.19 -11.24 -22.82
C LEU A 294 -11.91 -12.10 -22.75
N VAL A 295 -11.67 -12.75 -21.61
CA VAL A 295 -10.48 -13.60 -21.42
C VAL A 295 -10.48 -14.79 -22.38
N LYS A 296 -11.65 -15.40 -22.65
CA LYS A 296 -11.80 -16.48 -23.65
C LYS A 296 -11.53 -15.99 -25.07
N GLY A 297 -12.04 -14.83 -25.46
CA GLY A 297 -11.85 -14.27 -26.80
C GLY A 297 -10.38 -14.03 -27.14
N CYS A 298 -9.53 -13.82 -26.13
CA CYS A 298 -8.09 -13.70 -26.29
C CYS A 298 -7.34 -15.06 -26.33
N CYS A 299 -8.01 -16.20 -26.22
CA CYS A 299 -7.39 -17.53 -26.20
C CYS A 299 -7.64 -18.30 -27.53
N PRO A 300 -6.77 -18.15 -28.55
CA PRO A 300 -6.76 -19.03 -29.71
C PRO A 300 -6.28 -20.46 -29.37
#